data_AF-A0A529HPI9-F1
#
_entry.id   AF-A0A529HPI9-F1
#
_cell.length_a   1.000
_cell.length_b   1.000
_cell.length_c   1.000
_cell.angle_alpha   90.00
_cell.angle_beta   90.00
_cell.angle_gamma   90.00
#
_symmetry.space_group_name_H-M   'P 1'
#
loop_
_entity.id
_entity.type
_entity.pdbx_description
1 polymer ?
#
loop_
_entity_poly.entity_id
_entity_poly.type
_entity_poly.pdbx_seq_one_letter_code
_entity_poly.pdbx_strand_id
1 'polypeptide(L)'
;MAACFHRCVRRKLPSDRTVDGVSLTSREYECLRWAARGNSAWVTGRILGIKPRTIAFHLDNAKKKLGVRTQNQAIALLGSEGSSIV
;
A
#
# COMPACT_ATOMS: atom_id res chain seq x y z
N MET A 1 -24.09 -11.52 4.86
CA MET A 1 -23.13 -11.30 5.97
C MET A 1 -22.13 -10.23 5.57
N ALA A 2 -22.50 -8.98 5.81
CA ALA A 2 -21.67 -7.80 5.65
C ALA A 2 -21.68 -7.07 7.00
N ALA A 3 -20.50 -6.89 7.59
CA ALA A 3 -20.12 -5.94 8.65
C ALA A 3 -19.12 -6.56 9.65
N CYS A 4 -17.82 -6.41 9.37
CA CYS A 4 -16.80 -6.20 10.41
C CYS A 4 -15.49 -5.72 9.75
N PHE A 5 -15.55 -4.56 9.09
CA PHE A 5 -14.36 -3.87 8.57
C PHE A 5 -14.22 -2.46 9.14
N HIS A 6 -14.84 -2.22 10.31
CA HIS A 6 -14.67 -0.97 11.04
C HIS A 6 -14.16 -1.28 12.45
N ARG A 7 -13.01 -0.66 12.76
CA ARG A 7 -12.79 -0.01 14.05
C ARG A 7 -12.54 -0.95 15.25
N CYS A 8 -11.32 -1.45 15.36
CA CYS A 8 -10.66 -1.47 16.67
C CYS A 8 -9.14 -1.31 16.52
N VAL A 9 -8.73 -0.07 16.78
CA VAL A 9 -7.44 0.37 17.31
C VAL A 9 -6.18 -0.06 16.54
N ARG A 10 -5.68 0.87 15.73
CA ARG A 10 -4.29 1.29 15.92
C ARG A 10 -4.27 2.81 15.90
N ARG A 11 -3.90 3.42 17.03
CA ARG A 11 -3.31 4.77 17.04
C ARG A 11 -2.29 4.80 15.90
N LYS A 12 -2.64 5.40 14.76
CA LYS A 12 -1.67 5.59 13.70
C LYS A 12 -1.16 7.00 13.85
N LEU A 13 0.03 7.08 14.44
CA LEU A 13 0.96 8.19 14.24
C LEU A 13 0.94 8.59 12.75
N PRO A 14 1.12 9.89 12.42
CA PRO A 14 1.23 10.34 11.04
C PRO A 14 2.43 9.64 10.42
N SER A 15 2.13 8.58 9.69
CA SER A 15 3.04 7.87 8.80
C SER A 15 2.42 7.97 7.42
N ASP A 16 1.99 9.19 7.11
CA ASP A 16 1.63 9.60 5.77
C ASP A 16 2.93 9.61 4.98
N ARG A 17 3.17 8.51 4.27
CA ARG A 17 4.31 8.42 3.38
C ARG A 17 3.81 8.95 2.06
N THR A 18 4.36 10.09 1.66
CA THR A 18 4.21 10.60 0.31
C THR A 18 4.83 9.59 -0.65
N VAL A 19 4.18 9.37 -1.79
CA VAL A 19 4.72 8.70 -2.97
C VAL A 19 4.36 9.57 -4.16
N ASP A 20 5.36 10.09 -4.87
CA ASP A 20 5.19 11.06 -5.97
C ASP A 20 4.41 12.31 -5.51
N GLY A 21 4.68 12.79 -4.29
CA GLY A 21 3.94 13.89 -3.68
C GLY A 21 2.52 13.53 -3.21
N VAL A 22 2.09 12.27 -3.34
CA VAL A 22 0.77 11.81 -2.90
C VAL A 22 0.84 11.08 -1.57
N SER A 23 0.08 11.58 -0.61
CA SER A 23 -0.14 11.01 0.72
C SER A 23 -0.83 9.64 0.72
N LEU A 24 -0.08 8.56 1.02
CA LEU A 24 -0.62 7.22 1.20
C LEU A 24 -0.80 6.85 2.68
N THR A 25 -1.86 6.11 2.98
CA THR A 25 -2.00 5.52 4.32
C THR A 25 -0.89 4.49 4.53
N SER A 26 -0.47 4.28 5.79
CA SER A 26 0.61 3.30 6.03
C SER A 26 0.26 1.87 5.61
N ARG A 27 -1.02 1.48 5.51
CA ARG A 27 -1.39 0.15 4.96
C ARG A 27 -1.23 0.08 3.44
N GLU A 28 -1.63 1.13 2.72
CA GLU A 28 -1.44 1.26 1.27
C GLU A 28 0.06 1.23 0.94
N TYR A 29 0.86 2.01 1.67
CA TYR A 29 2.31 2.03 1.51
C TYR A 29 2.96 0.68 1.81
N GLU A 30 2.61 0.02 2.93
CA GLU A 30 3.15 -1.31 3.26
C GLU A 30 2.86 -2.32 2.16
N CYS A 31 1.62 -2.37 1.65
CA CYS A 31 1.25 -3.26 0.56
C CYS A 31 2.05 -2.97 -0.70
N LEU A 32 2.20 -1.69 -1.06
CA LEU A 32 2.95 -1.25 -2.23
C LEU A 32 4.45 -1.57 -2.11
N ARG A 33 5.03 -1.40 -0.91
CA ARG A 33 6.43 -1.74 -0.61
C ARG A 33 6.72 -3.23 -0.77
N TRP A 34 5.83 -4.09 -0.30
CA TRP A 34 5.98 -5.55 -0.48
C TRP A 34 5.80 -5.96 -1.94
N ALA A 35 4.87 -5.33 -2.66
CA ALA A 35 4.69 -5.51 -4.09
C ALA A 35 5.94 -5.07 -4.89
N ALA A 36 6.57 -3.95 -4.51
CA ALA A 36 7.82 -3.48 -5.11
C ALA A 36 9.00 -4.44 -4.90
N ARG A 37 8.99 -5.21 -3.81
CA ARG A 37 9.94 -6.30 -3.55
C ARG A 37 9.65 -7.57 -4.33
N GLY A 38 8.62 -7.60 -5.18
CA GLY A 38 8.22 -8.77 -5.95
C GLY A 38 7.42 -9.82 -5.15
N ASN A 39 6.96 -9.50 -3.93
CA ASN A 39 6.15 -10.44 -3.17
C ASN A 39 4.72 -10.48 -3.70
N SER A 40 4.16 -11.68 -3.82
CA SER A 40 2.76 -11.84 -4.18
C SER A 40 1.84 -11.30 -3.08
N ALA A 41 0.61 -10.92 -3.44
CA ALA A 41 -0.40 -10.50 -2.47
C ALA A 41 -0.70 -11.57 -1.41
N TRP A 42 -0.45 -12.85 -1.73
CA TRP A 42 -0.62 -13.95 -0.81
C TRP A 42 0.49 -14.03 0.23
N VAL A 43 1.76 -13.94 -0.19
CA VAL A 43 2.91 -13.89 0.73
C VAL A 43 2.83 -12.64 1.60
N THR A 44 2.52 -11.51 0.98
CA THR A 44 2.28 -10.24 1.68
C THR A 44 1.14 -10.37 2.70
N GLY A 45 0.10 -11.12 2.37
CA GLY A 45 -1.02 -11.40 3.28
C GLY A 45 -0.61 -12.19 4.51
N ARG A 46 0.26 -13.19 4.33
CA ARG A 46 0.87 -13.92 5.45
C ARG A 46 1.77 -13.03 6.31
N ILE A 47 2.56 -12.15 5.70
CA ILE A 47 3.46 -11.23 6.41
C ILE A 47 2.65 -10.19 7.22
N LEU A 48 1.61 -9.61 6.62
CA LEU A 48 0.81 -8.54 7.24
C LEU A 48 -0.35 -9.07 8.11
N GLY A 49 -0.61 -10.38 8.09
CA GLY A 49 -1.71 -11.01 8.81
C GLY A 49 -3.10 -10.65 8.26
N ILE A 50 -3.21 -10.35 6.96
CA ILE A 50 -4.47 -9.95 6.30
C ILE A 50 -4.75 -10.78 5.05
N LYS A 51 -6.02 -10.87 4.67
CA LYS A 51 -6.42 -11.66 3.49
C LYS A 51 -5.89 -11.01 2.19
N PRO A 52 -5.52 -11.79 1.17
CA PRO A 52 -5.05 -11.26 -0.12
C PRO A 52 -6.04 -10.30 -0.78
N ARG A 53 -7.35 -10.53 -0.60
CA ARG A 53 -8.42 -9.63 -1.06
C ARG A 53 -8.33 -8.24 -0.43
N THR A 54 -7.99 -8.15 0.86
CA THR A 54 -7.80 -6.87 1.56
C THR A 54 -6.56 -6.15 1.06
N ILE A 55 -5.50 -6.88 0.71
CA ILE A 55 -4.30 -6.30 0.08
C ILE A 55 -4.64 -5.73 -1.30
N ALA A 56 -5.37 -6.48 -2.13
CA ALA A 56 -5.81 -6.01 -3.43
C ALA A 56 -6.64 -4.71 -3.31
N PHE A 57 -7.51 -4.61 -2.28
CA PHE A 57 -8.25 -3.39 -1.98
C PHE A 57 -7.33 -2.21 -1.61
N HIS A 58 -6.33 -2.42 -0.74
CA HIS A 58 -5.37 -1.36 -0.41
C HIS A 58 -4.51 -0.94 -1.60
N LEU A 59 -4.07 -1.89 -2.43
CA LEU A 59 -3.34 -1.59 -3.66
C LEU A 59 -4.23 -0.83 -4.66
N ASP A 60 -5.53 -1.14 -4.73
CA ASP A 60 -6.46 -0.42 -5.59
C ASP A 60 -6.65 1.03 -5.16
N ASN A 61 -6.80 1.28 -3.86
CA ASN A 61 -6.86 2.64 -3.33
C ASN A 61 -5.54 3.39 -3.54
N ALA A 62 -4.38 2.74 -3.36
CA ALA A 62 -3.08 3.34 -3.63
C ALA A 62 -2.95 3.75 -5.10
N LYS A 63 -3.33 2.89 -6.05
CA LYS A 63 -3.33 3.21 -7.49
C LYS A 63 -4.23 4.41 -7.80
N LYS A 64 -5.43 4.44 -7.23
CA LYS A 64 -6.40 5.54 -7.42
C LYS A 64 -5.83 6.86 -6.91
N LYS A 65 -5.19 6.87 -5.75
CA LYS A 65 -4.54 8.05 -5.18
C LYS A 65 -3.37 8.53 -6.04
N LEU A 66 -2.54 7.61 -6.51
CA LEU A 66 -1.40 7.89 -7.39
C LEU A 66 -1.80 8.21 -8.84
N GLY A 67 -3.10 8.11 -9.20
CA GLY A 67 -3.56 8.34 -10.57
C GLY A 67 -3.06 7.30 -11.59
N VAL A 68 -2.59 6.13 -11.14
CA VAL A 68 -2.02 5.10 -12.01
C VAL A 68 -3.00 3.98 -12.32
N ARG A 69 -2.83 3.34 -13.48
CA ARG A 69 -3.71 2.25 -13.94
C ARG A 69 -3.21 0.88 -13.49
N THR A 70 -1.90 0.73 -13.36
CA THR A 70 -1.27 -0.57 -13.07
C THR A 70 -0.48 -0.55 -11.77
N GLN A 71 -0.35 -1.72 -11.15
CA GLN A 71 0.49 -1.89 -9.96
C GLN A 71 1.97 -1.60 -10.28
N ASN A 72 2.44 -1.97 -11.47
CA ASN A 72 3.83 -1.72 -11.88
C ASN A 72 4.13 -0.22 -12.00
N GLN A 73 3.18 0.59 -12.48
CA GLN A 73 3.30 2.05 -12.46
C GLN A 73 3.41 2.59 -11.03
N ALA A 74 2.57 2.10 -10.10
CA ALA A 74 2.65 2.49 -8.70
C ALA A 74 4.02 2.12 -8.06
N ILE A 75 4.57 0.95 -8.44
CA ILE A 75 5.89 0.51 -7.99
C ILE A 75 7.00 1.38 -8.57
N ALA A 76 6.90 1.77 -9.85
CA ALA A 76 7.86 2.66 -10.49
C ALA A 76 7.91 4.02 -9.78
N LEU A 77 6.75 4.60 -9.45
CA LEU A 77 6.64 5.85 -8.69
C LEU A 77 7.23 5.73 -7.28
N LEU A 78 7.01 4.60 -6.61
CA LEU A 78 7.64 4.32 -5.31
C LEU A 78 9.17 4.21 -5.43
N GLY A 79 9.67 3.61 -6.51
CA GLY A 79 11.10 3.47 -6.79
C GLY A 79 11.78 4.79 -7.11
N SER A 80 11.10 5.69 -7.84
CA SER A 80 11.64 7.02 -8.16
C SER A 80 11.79 7.91 -6.92
N GLU A 81 10.92 7.77 -5.92
CA GLU A 81 11.10 8.49 -4.64
C GLU A 81 12.30 7.98 -3.82
N GLY A 82 12.68 6.71 -3.97
CA GLY A 82 13.82 6.13 -3.29
C GLY A 82 15.17 6.69 -3.72
N SER A 83 15.22 7.53 -4.76
CA SER A 83 16.45 8.16 -5.26
C SER A 83 16.72 9.56 -4.69
N SER A 84 15.87 10.09 -3.81
CA SER A 84 16.09 11.39 -3.15
C SER A 84 17.04 11.34 -1.94
N ILE A 85 17.86 10.28 -1.80
CA ILE A 85 18.92 10.23 -0.79
C ILE A 85 20.26 10.56 -1.47
N VAL A 86 20.66 11.81 -1.34
CA VAL A 86 22.07 12.23 -1.36
C VAL A 86 22.79 11.71 -0.13
#